data_AF-A0AAU3ERG5-F1
#
_entry.id   AF-A0AAU3ERG5-F1
#
_cell.length_a   1.000
_cell.length_b   1.000
_cell.length_c   1.000
_cell.angle_alpha   90.00
_cell.angle_beta   90.00
_cell.angle_gamma   90.00
#
_symmetry.space_group_name_H-M   'P 1'
#
loop_
_entity.id
_entity.type
_entity.pdbx_description
1 polymer ?
#
loop_
_entity_poly.entity_id
_entity_poly.type
_entity_poly.pdbx_seq_one_letter_code
_entity_poly.pdbx_strand_id
1 'polypeptide(L)' 'MTDEVGVITGDLTVHTARLASVMLQYTGAEEWYTLTGSPATVPDKGLESFHAAVLASVALGGEATVPQ' A
#
# COMPACT_ATOMS: atom_id res chain seq x y z
N MET A 1 -21.27 3.40 12.28
CA MET A 1 -20.53 2.76 13.38
C MET A 1 -19.05 2.86 13.03
N THR A 2 -18.25 3.41 13.93
CA THR A 2 -16.78 3.39 13.88
C THR A 2 -16.29 2.24 14.75
N ASP A 3 -15.16 1.64 14.38
CA ASP A 3 -14.59 0.52 15.13
C ASP A 3 -14.22 0.90 16.57
N GLU A 4 -13.82 2.15 16.82
CA GLU A 4 -13.35 2.59 18.13
C GLU A 4 -14.45 3.12 19.05
N VAL A 5 -15.49 3.78 18.50
CA VAL A 5 -16.42 4.57 19.34
C VAL A 5 -17.90 4.38 18.98
N GLY A 6 -18.24 3.53 18.00
CA GLY A 6 -19.63 3.32 17.62
C GLY A 6 -20.19 4.44 16.73
N VAL A 7 -21.47 4.80 16.87
CA VAL A 7 -22.11 5.82 16.00
C VAL A 7 -21.66 7.23 16.43
N ILE A 8 -21.12 8.00 15.49
CA ILE A 8 -20.72 9.40 15.70
C ILE A 8 -21.67 10.31 14.91
N THR A 9 -22.15 11.39 15.52
CA THR A 9 -23.06 12.40 14.93
C THR A 9 -22.57 13.82 15.22
N GLY A 10 -22.93 14.78 14.37
CA GLY A 10 -22.47 16.18 14.43
C GLY A 10 -21.68 16.59 13.18
N ASP A 11 -20.93 17.70 13.27
CA ASP A 11 -20.05 18.16 12.19
C ASP A 11 -18.77 17.30 12.14
N LEU A 12 -18.60 16.55 11.04
CA LEU A 12 -17.49 15.63 10.85
C LEU A 12 -16.58 16.08 9.71
N THR A 13 -15.26 16.04 9.94
CA THR A 13 -14.26 16.15 8.87
C THR A 13 -13.82 14.75 8.48
N VAL A 14 -14.01 14.40 7.21
CA VAL A 14 -13.66 13.07 6.69
C VAL A 14 -12.35 13.16 5.92
N HIS A 15 -11.37 12.35 6.32
CA HIS A 15 -10.12 12.15 5.59
C HIS A 15 -10.16 10.77 4.91
N THR A 16 -9.97 10.71 3.59
CA THR A 16 -9.92 9.46 2.83
C THR A 16 -8.56 9.38 2.14
N ALA A 17 -7.82 8.29 2.38
CA ALA A 17 -6.54 8.03 1.73
C ALA A 17 -6.64 6.78 0.84
N ARG A 18 -5.89 6.76 -0.26
CA ARG A 18 -5.74 5.57 -1.11
C ARG A 18 -4.60 4.72 -0.60
N LEU A 19 -4.88 3.44 -0.38
CA LEU A 19 -3.89 2.44 0.02
C LEU A 19 -3.68 1.45 -1.12
N ALA A 20 -2.43 1.17 -1.48
CA ALA A 20 -2.07 0.12 -2.43
C ALA A 20 -1.51 -1.09 -1.69
N SER A 21 -2.07 -2.26 -2.03
CA SER A 21 -1.50 -3.54 -1.67
C SER A 21 -0.46 -3.95 -2.70
N VAL A 22 0.78 -4.19 -2.26
CA VAL A 22 1.85 -4.68 -3.13
C VAL A 22 2.07 -6.15 -2.84
N MET A 23 1.91 -6.98 -3.87
CA MET A 23 2.11 -8.42 -3.79
C MET A 23 3.14 -8.86 -4.84
N LEU A 24 3.95 -9.83 -4.46
CA LEU A 24 5.03 -10.41 -5.25
C LEU A 24 4.69 -11.86 -5.56
N GLN A 25 5.09 -12.33 -6.72
CA GLN A 25 5.01 -13.75 -7.07
C GLN A 25 6.32 -14.13 -7.75
N TYR A 26 6.84 -15.31 -7.42
CA TYR A 26 7.91 -15.91 -8.18
C TYR A 26 7.41 -16.31 -9.57
N THR A 27 8.17 -16.02 -10.62
CA THR A 27 7.78 -16.35 -11.99
C THR A 27 7.47 -17.85 -12.12
N GLY A 28 6.24 -18.17 -12.55
CA GLY A 28 5.78 -19.54 -12.72
C GLY A 28 5.27 -20.23 -11.46
N ALA A 29 5.29 -19.56 -10.30
CA ALA A 29 4.61 -20.03 -9.10
C ALA A 29 3.14 -19.63 -9.11
N GLU A 30 2.32 -20.32 -8.31
CA GLU A 30 0.91 -19.95 -8.08
C GLU A 30 0.75 -19.01 -6.87
N GLU A 31 1.73 -19.05 -5.97
CA GLU A 31 1.70 -18.34 -4.69
C GLU A 31 2.08 -16.87 -4.83
N TRP A 32 1.43 -16.04 -4.02
CA TRP A 32 1.70 -14.61 -3.89
C TRP A 32 2.09 -14.25 -2.46
N TYR A 33 2.98 -13.28 -2.31
CA TYR A 33 3.52 -12.83 -1.05
C TYR A 33 3.33 -11.32 -0.92
N THR A 34 2.86 -10.87 0.23
CA THR A 34 2.71 -9.43 0.51
C THR A 34 4.08 -8.81 0.74
N LEU A 35 4.39 -7.71 0.03
CA LEU A 35 5.62 -6.95 0.25
C LEU A 35 5.55 -6.23 1.60
N THR A 36 6.65 -6.29 2.37
CA THR A 36 6.77 -5.61 3.66
C THR A 36 6.51 -4.10 3.52
N GLY A 37 5.69 -3.52 4.39
CA GLY A 37 5.25 -2.11 4.31
C GLY A 37 3.95 -1.89 3.53
N SER A 38 3.35 -2.96 3.01
CA SER A 38 2.02 -2.93 2.40
C SER A 38 0.92 -3.17 3.48
N PRO A 39 -0.25 -2.50 3.38
CA PRO A 39 -0.61 -1.54 2.35
C PRO A 39 0.00 -0.15 2.60
N ALA A 40 0.44 0.51 1.53
CA ALA A 40 1.04 1.85 1.63
C ALA A 40 0.17 2.92 1.00
N THR A 41 0.28 4.14 1.53
CA THR A 41 -0.42 5.31 1.02
C THR A 41 0.09 5.65 -0.38
N VAL A 42 -0.81 5.74 -1.34
CA VAL A 42 -0.49 6.19 -2.70
C VAL A 42 -0.84 7.67 -2.83
N PRO A 43 0.09 8.52 -3.29
CA PRO A 43 -0.22 9.91 -3.62
C PRO A 43 -1.30 10.01 -4.70
N ASP A 44 -2.15 11.05 -4.65
CA ASP A 44 -3.29 11.23 -5.58
C ASP A 44 -2.91 11.21 -7.07
N LYS A 45 -1.66 11.55 -7.39
CA LYS A 45 -1.02 11.40 -8.69
C LYS A 45 0.33 10.72 -8.49
N GLY A 46 0.70 9.80 -9.37
CA GLY A 46 2.01 9.15 -9.32
C GLY A 46 1.99 7.67 -8.93
N LEU A 47 0.88 6.96 -9.18
CA LEU A 47 0.85 5.51 -9.07
C LEU A 47 1.93 4.85 -9.94
N GLU A 48 2.18 5.37 -11.14
CA GLU A 48 3.26 4.89 -12.03
C GLU A 48 4.64 5.09 -11.39
N SER A 49 4.90 6.26 -10.81
CA SER A 49 6.15 6.56 -10.11
C SER A 49 6.33 5.70 -8.86
N PHE A 50 5.25 5.50 -8.08
CA PHE A 50 5.24 4.61 -6.92
C PHE A 50 5.51 3.16 -7.34
N HIS A 51 4.87 2.68 -8.41
CA HIS A 51 5.11 1.36 -8.98
C HIS A 51 6.56 1.20 -9.44
N ALA A 52 7.11 2.19 -10.15
CA ALA A 52 8.51 2.19 -10.57
C ALA A 52 9.49 2.16 -9.37
N ALA A 53 9.19 2.90 -8.30
CA ALA A 53 9.99 2.89 -7.08
C ALA A 53 9.94 1.52 -6.36
N VAL A 54 8.77 0.90 -6.28
CA VAL A 54 8.61 -0.48 -5.78
C VAL A 54 9.45 -1.46 -6.61
N LEU A 55 9.37 -1.39 -7.94
CA LEU A 55 10.17 -2.25 -8.83
C LEU A 55 11.68 -2.07 -8.60
N ALA A 56 12.13 -0.81 -8.45
CA ALA A 56 13.53 -0.52 -8.17
C ALA A 56 13.99 -1.10 -6.81
N SER A 57 13.18 -0.94 -5.75
CA SER A 57 13.48 -1.52 -4.43
C SER A 57 13.58 -3.05 -4.46
N VAL A 58 12.69 -3.72 -5.22
CA VAL A 58 12.75 -5.17 -5.40
C VAL A 58 13.98 -5.59 -6.20
N ALA A 59 14.32 -4.85 -7.26
CA ALA A 59 15.45 -5.16 -8.14
C ALA A 59 16.82 -4.95 -7.48
N LEU A 60 16.95 -4.00 -6.54
CA LEU A 60 18.19 -3.71 -5.83
C LEU A 60 18.65 -4.87 -4.92
N GLY A 61 17.74 -5.78 -4.52
CA GLY A 61 18.07 -6.97 -3.74
C GLY A 61 18.49 -6.65 -2.30
N GLY A 62 17.59 -6.90 -1.36
CA GLY A 62 17.70 -6.64 0.09
C GLY A 62 16.32 -6.84 0.71
N GLU A 63 16.11 -6.51 2.00
CA GLU A 63 14.79 -6.47 2.63
C GLU A 63 13.89 -5.44 1.90
N ALA A 64 13.33 -5.83 0.76
CA ALA A 64 12.56 -4.95 -0.08
C ALA A 64 11.30 -4.52 0.70
N THR A 65 11.17 -3.21 0.87
CA THR A 65 10.05 -2.58 1.55
C THR A 65 9.36 -1.60 0.61
N VAL A 66 8.06 -1.40 0.82
CA VAL A 66 7.30 -0.40 0.07
C VAL A 66 7.87 1.00 0.36
N PRO A 67 8.19 1.81 -0.66
CA PRO A 67 8.68 3.17 -0.46
C PRO A 67 7.61 4.06 0.20
N GLN A 68 8.01 4.90 1.17
CA GLN A 68 7.15 5.85 1.89
C GLN A 68 7.05 7.20 1.20
#